data_AF-A0A7C5TKZ2-F1
#
_entry.id   AF-A0A7C5TKZ2-F1
#
_cell.length_a   1.000
_cell.length_b   1.000
_cell.length_c   1.000
_cell.angle_alpha   90.00
_cell.angle_beta   90.00
_cell.angle_gamma   90.00
#
_symmetry.space_group_name_H-M   'P 1'
#
loop_
_entity.id
_entity.type
_entity.pdbx_description
1 polymer ?
#
loop_
_entity_poly.entity_id
_entity_poly.type
_entity_poly.pdbx_seq_one_letter_code
_entity_poly.pdbx_strand_id
1 'polypeptide(L)' 'MGRTQPSLTRSVEGEAEKLLRVARKLRDESLAEALKDALADVRLIEEAFEDELADPLEVLLVALLARCSRRVPG' A
#
# COMPACT_ATOMS: atom_id res chain seq x y z
N MET A 1 -30.11 -1.57 -6.61
CA MET A 1 -29.45 -0.38 -6.02
C MET A 1 -27.98 -0.72 -5.88
N GLY A 2 -27.13 -0.08 -6.70
CA GLY A 2 -25.73 -0.47 -6.87
C GLY A 2 -24.93 -0.26 -5.59
N ARG A 3 -24.19 -1.29 -5.17
CA ARG A 3 -23.18 -1.16 -4.11
C ARG A 3 -22.19 -0.09 -4.56
N THR A 4 -22.11 1.02 -3.84
CA THR A 4 -21.05 2.02 -4.03
C THR A 4 -19.71 1.29 -3.97
N GLN A 5 -18.98 1.30 -5.07
CA GLN A 5 -17.65 0.70 -5.13
C GLN A 5 -16.78 1.43 -4.10
N PRO A 6 -16.08 0.71 -3.20
CA PRO A 6 -15.18 1.36 -2.26
C PRO A 6 -14.12 2.14 -3.05
N SER A 7 -13.71 3.31 -2.55
CA SER A 7 -12.60 4.05 -3.15
C SER A 7 -11.36 3.16 -3.24
N LEU A 8 -10.50 3.41 -4.23
CA LEU A 8 -9.22 2.74 -4.37
C LEU A 8 -8.46 2.76 -3.04
N THR A 9 -8.43 3.92 -2.38
CA THR A 9 -7.83 4.12 -1.05
C THR A 9 -8.34 3.14 0.00
N ARG A 10 -9.67 2.95 0.10
CA ARG A 10 -10.24 2.01 1.08
C ARG A 10 -9.87 0.57 0.72
N SER A 11 -9.76 0.26 -0.56
CA SER A 11 -9.34 -1.07 -1.02
C SER A 11 -7.86 -1.32 -0.70
N VAL A 12 -6.99 -0.32 -0.90
CA VAL A 12 -5.57 -0.37 -0.55
C VAL A 12 -5.36 -0.53 0.96
N GLU A 13 -6.10 0.23 1.78
CA GLU A 13 -6.10 0.09 3.24
C GLU A 13 -6.48 -1.34 3.66
N GLY A 14 -7.50 -1.93 3.02
CA GLY A 14 -7.92 -3.31 3.26
C GLY A 14 -6.86 -4.35 2.94
N GLU A 15 -6.11 -4.17 1.84
CA GLU A 15 -4.98 -5.05 1.51
C GLU A 15 -3.82 -4.86 2.50
N ALA A 16 -3.49 -3.62 2.87
CA ALA A 16 -2.45 -3.33 3.85
C ALA A 16 -2.75 -3.95 5.22
N GLU A 17 -4.01 -3.94 5.67
CA GLU A 17 -4.42 -4.62 6.90
C GLU A 17 -4.20 -6.14 6.85
N LYS A 18 -4.41 -6.78 5.69
CA LYS A 18 -4.09 -8.20 5.52
C LYS A 18 -2.59 -8.42 5.69
N LEU A 19 -1.75 -7.59 5.07
CA LEU A 19 -0.30 -7.71 5.17
C LEU A 19 0.21 -7.40 6.59
N LEU A 20 -0.36 -6.42 7.29
CA LEU A 20 -0.04 -6.15 8.69
C LEU A 20 -0.37 -7.34 9.59
N ARG A 21 -1.47 -8.05 9.33
CA ARG A 21 -1.80 -9.30 10.04
C ARG A 21 -0.77 -10.38 9.76
N VAL A 22 -0.25 -10.48 8.54
CA VAL A 22 0.83 -11.41 8.19
C VAL A 22 2.12 -11.05 8.92
N ALA A 23 2.54 -9.78 8.89
CA ALA A 23 3.74 -9.30 9.59
C ALA A 23 3.69 -9.62 11.10
N ARG A 24 2.53 -9.40 11.74
CA ARG A 24 2.32 -9.77 13.15
C ARG A 24 2.45 -11.28 13.39
N LYS A 25 1.90 -12.12 12.50
CA LYS A 25 2.04 -13.58 12.60
C LYS A 25 3.49 -14.04 12.42
N LEU A 26 4.25 -13.34 11.59
CA LEU A 26 5.69 -13.55 11.39
C LEU A 26 6.55 -13.01 12.54
N ARG A 27 5.96 -12.22 13.45
CA ARG A 27 6.68 -11.46 14.50
C ARG A 27 7.75 -10.53 13.92
N ASP A 28 7.50 -9.99 12.73
CA ASP A 28 8.38 -9.06 12.06
C ASP A 28 7.86 -7.62 12.22
N GLU A 29 8.39 -6.94 13.24
CA GLU A 29 8.04 -5.54 13.51
C GLU A 29 8.57 -4.60 12.42
N SER A 30 9.72 -4.94 11.80
CA SER A 30 10.31 -4.12 10.74
C SER A 30 9.42 -4.11 9.49
N LEU A 31 8.85 -5.26 9.14
CA LEU A 31 7.86 -5.37 8.06
C LEU A 31 6.57 -4.62 8.39
N ALA A 32 6.10 -4.68 9.63
CA ALA A 32 4.90 -3.96 10.06
C ALA A 32 5.08 -2.43 9.95
N GLU A 33 6.22 -1.89 10.38
CA GLU A 33 6.54 -0.48 10.22
C GLU A 33 6.75 -0.10 8.74
N ALA A 34 7.42 -0.95 7.95
CA ALA A 34 7.59 -0.72 6.52
C ALA A 34 6.25 -0.55 5.80
N LEU A 35 5.26 -1.41 6.11
CA LEU A 35 3.90 -1.34 5.58
C LEU A 35 3.15 -0.09 6.05
N LYS A 36 3.26 0.27 7.33
CA LYS A 36 2.61 1.49 7.86
C LYS A 36 3.10 2.74 7.18
N ASP A 37 4.41 2.92 7.02
CA ASP A 37 4.87 4.13 6.36
C ASP A 37 4.84 4.06 4.83
N ALA A 38 4.61 2.88 4.22
CA ALA A 38 4.20 2.81 2.82
C ALA A 38 2.78 3.36 2.61
N LEU A 39 1.87 3.15 3.57
CA LEU A 39 0.52 3.74 3.52
C LEU A 39 0.53 5.28 3.53
N ALA A 40 1.57 5.91 4.09
CA ALA A 40 1.69 7.37 4.07
C ALA A 40 1.87 7.94 2.65
N ASP A 41 2.46 7.15 1.75
CA ASP A 41 2.74 7.54 0.36
C ASP A 41 1.63 7.10 -0.62
N VAL A 42 0.63 6.33 -0.17
CA VAL A 42 -0.40 5.74 -1.05
C VAL A 42 -1.16 6.80 -1.84
N ARG A 43 -1.56 7.92 -1.21
CA ARG A 43 -2.32 8.97 -1.92
C ARG A 43 -1.56 9.54 -3.12
N LEU A 44 -0.27 9.82 -2.93
CA LEU A 44 0.59 10.37 -3.99
C LEU A 44 0.77 9.37 -5.14
N ILE A 45 0.75 8.07 -4.84
CA ILE A 45 0.83 7.01 -5.84
C ILE A 45 -0.52 6.79 -6.51
N GLU A 46 -1.63 6.83 -5.78
CA GLU A 46 -2.99 6.77 -6.34
C GLU A 46 -3.22 7.89 -7.35
N GLU A 47 -2.77 9.11 -7.06
CA GLU A 47 -2.79 10.24 -8.00
C GLU A 47 -1.99 9.94 -9.27
N ALA A 48 -0.85 9.26 -9.16
CA ALA A 48 -0.05 8.85 -10.31
C ALA A 48 -0.71 7.71 -11.14
N PHE A 49 -1.65 6.98 -10.55
CA PHE A 49 -2.45 5.94 -11.20
C PHE A 49 -3.80 6.46 -11.71
N GLU A 50 -4.15 7.75 -11.62
CA GLU A 50 -5.49 8.27 -11.96
C GLU A 50 -6.00 7.88 -13.36
N ASP A 51 -5.11 7.77 -14.34
CA ASP A 51 -5.43 7.39 -15.72
C ASP A 51 -5.33 5.87 -15.99
N GLU A 52 -4.88 5.09 -14.99
CA GLU A 52 -4.70 3.64 -15.08
C GLU A 52 -5.65 2.88 -14.16
N LEU A 53 -6.11 1.71 -14.62
CA LEU A 53 -6.96 0.84 -13.82
C LEU A 53 -6.08 0.04 -12.86
N ALA A 54 -5.77 0.63 -11.70
CA ALA A 54 -4.83 0.06 -10.74
C ALA A 54 -5.47 -0.97 -9.80
N ASP A 55 -4.84 -2.13 -9.65
CA ASP A 55 -5.18 -3.05 -8.56
C ASP A 55 -4.64 -2.50 -7.22
N PRO A 56 -5.39 -2.61 -6.11
CA PRO A 56 -4.93 -2.14 -4.80
C PRO A 56 -3.56 -2.70 -4.37
N LEU A 57 -3.21 -3.93 -4.77
CA LEU A 57 -1.90 -4.52 -4.49
C LEU A 57 -0.80 -3.90 -5.36
N GLU A 58 -1.10 -3.46 -6.58
CA GLU A 58 -0.13 -2.77 -7.44
C GLU A 58 0.24 -1.41 -6.86
N VAL A 59 -0.76 -0.64 -6.39
CA VAL A 59 -0.55 0.63 -5.68
C VAL A 59 0.35 0.40 -4.47
N LEU A 60 0.04 -0.61 -3.66
CA LEU A 60 0.81 -0.93 -2.46
C LEU A 60 2.24 -1.40 -2.78
N LEU A 61 2.41 -2.17 -3.85
CA LEU A 61 3.71 -2.63 -4.34
C LEU A 61 4.57 -1.44 -4.76
N VAL A 62 4.03 -0.51 -5.55
CA VAL A 62 4.74 0.70 -5.96
C VAL A 62 5.12 1.54 -4.75
N ALA A 63 4.23 1.66 -3.75
CA ALA A 63 4.53 2.37 -2.50
C ALA A 63 5.71 1.76 -1.74
N LEU A 64 5.73 0.43 -1.62
CA LEU A 64 6.85 -0.29 -1.00
C LEU A 64 8.15 -0.11 -1.80
N LEU A 65 8.10 -0.23 -3.13
CA LEU A 65 9.27 -0.08 -4.01
C LEU A 65 9.84 1.34 -3.97
N ALA A 66 8.99 2.36 -4.10
CA ALA A 66 9.38 3.77 -4.05
C ALA A 66 10.05 4.13 -2.71
N ARG A 67 9.72 3.39 -1.65
CA ARG A 67 10.31 3.57 -0.34
C ARG A 67 11.64 2.85 -0.17
N CYS A 68 11.72 1.62 -0.67
CA CYS A 68 12.97 0.86 -0.72
C CYS A 68 14.03 1.61 -1.54
N SER A 69 13.66 2.22 -2.68
CA SER A 69 14.59 2.99 -3.52
C SER A 69 15.13 4.24 -2.83
N ARG A 70 14.32 4.93 -2.00
CA ARG A 70 14.77 6.10 -1.21
C ARG A 70 15.72 5.74 -0.06
N ARG A 71 15.72 4.49 0.40
CA ARG A 71 16.57 4.02 1.52
C ARG A 71 17.94 3.48 1.08
N VAL A 72 18.13 3.19 -0.20
CA VAL A 72 19.44 2.79 -0.75
C VAL A 72 20.16 4.06 -1.18
N PRO A 73 21.17 4.55 -0.44
CA PRO A 73 22.04 5.59 -0.98
C PRO A 73 22.73 5.03 -2.23
N GLY A 74 22.59 5.78 -3.33
CA GLY A 74 23.37 5.53 -4.55
C GLY A 74 24.86 5.78 -4.34
#